data_AF-A0AAN8RGE2-F1
#
_entry.id   AF-A0AAN8RGE2-F1
#
_cell.length_a   1.000
_cell.length_b   1.000
_cell.length_c   1.000
_cell.angle_alpha   90.00
_cell.angle_beta   90.00
_cell.angle_gamma   90.00
#
_symmetry.space_group_name_H-M   'P 1'
#
loop_
_entity.id
_entity.type
_entity.pdbx_description
1 polymer ?
#
loop_
_entity_poly.entity_id
_entity_poly.type
_entity_poly.pdbx_seq_one_letter_code
_entity_poly.pdbx_strand_id
1 'polypeptide(L)'
;MATTKNREIFRAVNISNSTTEAEFRSVLLNRLNDGEKEAFELYLHLAPDCINPATQTAIFEFEPRTPNPRTMEPHALEPGASEPGLSELPLFLQTKETFLLHRDRVVAIDADFLGLTQLYPVEPSEIKIDIVALPVPNAHPYRTWANHVVPNMENVAQMWLRDFLCKDDNLKYCRTMIFGYRTKYRPKTELPIEDAANYFLEEINKC
;
A
#
# COMPACT_ATOMS: atom_id res chain seq x y z
N MET A 1 -14.56 -16.99 -8.24
CA MET A 1 -13.34 -17.01 -7.42
C MET A 1 -12.65 -15.68 -7.61
N ALA A 2 -12.55 -14.84 -6.57
CA ALA A 2 -11.88 -13.55 -6.68
C ALA A 2 -10.38 -13.83 -6.86
N THR A 3 -9.85 -13.46 -8.02
CA THR A 3 -8.43 -13.55 -8.31
C THR A 3 -7.67 -12.72 -7.28
N THR A 4 -6.71 -13.35 -6.61
CA THR A 4 -5.77 -12.80 -5.62
C THR A 4 -4.84 -11.72 -6.19
N LYS A 5 -5.01 -11.37 -7.48
CA LYS A 5 -4.15 -10.55 -8.35
C LYS A 5 -3.94 -9.09 -7.97
N ASN A 6 -4.56 -8.59 -6.89
CA ASN A 6 -4.50 -7.16 -6.53
C ASN A 6 -3.83 -6.87 -5.18
N ARG A 7 -3.18 -7.86 -4.53
CA ARG A 7 -2.64 -7.74 -3.17
C ARG A 7 -1.14 -7.44 -3.12
N GLU A 8 -0.65 -6.54 -3.95
CA GLU A 8 0.80 -6.26 -3.98
C GLU A 8 1.19 -5.06 -3.13
N ILE A 9 0.26 -4.12 -2.94
CA ILE A 9 0.46 -2.88 -2.17
C ILE A 9 -0.45 -2.91 -0.95
N PHE A 10 0.10 -2.52 0.19
CA PHE A 10 -0.57 -2.57 1.48
C PHE A 10 -0.47 -1.24 2.20
N ARG A 11 -1.43 -1.02 3.09
CA ARG A 11 -1.47 0.10 4.02
C ARG A 11 -1.39 -0.43 5.44
N ALA A 12 -0.44 0.04 6.25
CA ALA A 12 -0.44 -0.21 7.68
C ALA A 12 -0.90 1.05 8.43
N VAL A 13 -1.93 0.94 9.25
CA VAL A 13 -2.55 2.06 9.99
C VAL A 13 -2.28 1.98 11.49
N ASN A 14 -2.48 3.09 12.22
CA ASN A 14 -2.26 3.21 13.67
C ASN A 14 -0.79 3.04 14.11
N ILE A 15 0.15 3.38 13.24
CA ILE A 15 1.58 3.45 13.58
C ILE A 15 1.81 4.72 14.39
N SER A 16 2.60 4.69 15.47
CA SER A 16 2.91 5.93 16.21
C SER A 16 3.65 6.93 15.30
N ASN A 17 3.28 8.21 15.36
CA ASN A 17 3.94 9.31 14.61
C ASN A 17 5.44 9.48 14.92
N SER A 18 5.92 8.93 16.03
CA SER A 18 7.34 8.93 16.42
C SER A 18 8.12 7.71 15.92
N THR A 19 7.47 6.84 15.12
CA THR A 19 8.11 5.69 14.48
C THR A 19 8.80 6.17 13.20
N THR A 20 10.06 5.79 13.01
CA THR A 20 10.78 6.15 11.77
C THR A 20 10.56 5.12 10.67
N GLU A 21 10.86 5.49 9.43
CA GLU A 21 10.77 4.57 8.29
C GLU A 21 11.66 3.34 8.48
N ALA A 22 12.92 3.53 8.91
CA ALA A 22 13.87 2.45 9.15
C ALA A 22 13.41 1.49 10.27
N GLU A 23 12.81 2.04 11.31
CA GLU A 23 12.25 1.25 12.41
C GLU A 23 11.07 0.40 11.91
N PHE A 24 10.10 1.01 11.23
CA PHE A 24 8.94 0.27 10.75
C PHE A 24 9.32 -0.74 9.65
N ARG A 25 10.31 -0.41 8.81
CA ARG A 25 10.91 -1.34 7.85
C ARG A 25 11.46 -2.58 8.55
N SER A 26 12.18 -2.40 9.66
CA SER A 26 12.69 -3.51 10.47
C SER A 26 11.56 -4.37 11.05
N VAL A 27 10.46 -3.73 11.50
CA VAL A 27 9.27 -4.44 11.99
C VAL A 27 8.68 -5.36 10.92
N LEU A 28 8.56 -4.88 9.68
CA LEU A 28 8.05 -5.69 8.56
C LEU A 28 9.04 -6.78 8.13
N LEU A 29 10.32 -6.48 8.01
CA LEU A 29 11.35 -7.46 7.63
C LEU A 29 11.50 -8.59 8.66
N ASN A 30 11.26 -8.31 9.94
CA ASN A 30 11.25 -9.33 11.00
C ASN A 30 10.06 -10.30 10.89
N ARG A 31 9.07 -10.03 10.03
CA ARG A 31 7.98 -10.97 9.71
C ARG A 31 8.34 -11.95 8.61
N LEU A 32 9.41 -11.69 7.87
CA LEU A 32 9.90 -12.58 6.83
C LEU A 32 10.75 -13.71 7.43
N ASN A 33 10.62 -14.91 6.89
CA ASN A 33 11.62 -15.96 7.10
C ASN A 33 12.90 -15.65 6.30
N ASP A 34 14.00 -16.35 6.59
CA ASP A 34 15.29 -16.02 5.97
C ASP A 34 15.29 -16.18 4.44
N GLY A 35 14.57 -17.16 3.90
CA GLY A 35 14.38 -17.29 2.46
C GLY A 35 13.58 -16.14 1.84
N GLU A 36 12.56 -15.64 2.54
CA GLU A 36 11.78 -14.47 2.10
C GLU A 36 12.61 -13.18 2.15
N LYS A 37 13.49 -13.00 3.14
CA LYS A 37 14.37 -11.81 3.22
C LYS A 37 15.34 -11.72 2.04
N GLU A 38 15.76 -12.87 1.52
CA GLU A 38 16.61 -12.95 0.33
C GLU A 38 15.80 -12.77 -0.95
N ALA A 39 14.56 -13.23 -0.95
CA ALA A 39 13.71 -13.23 -2.13
C ALA A 39 12.95 -11.93 -2.39
N PHE A 40 12.72 -11.10 -1.37
CA PHE A 40 11.94 -9.87 -1.51
C PHE A 40 12.73 -8.59 -1.22
N GLU A 41 12.36 -7.53 -1.91
CA GLU A 41 12.71 -6.16 -1.60
C GLU A 41 11.49 -5.42 -1.05
N LEU A 42 11.68 -4.66 0.03
CA LEU A 42 10.61 -3.90 0.69
C LEU A 42 10.70 -2.43 0.32
N TYR A 43 9.67 -1.90 -0.32
CA TYR A 43 9.46 -0.48 -0.51
C TYR A 43 8.42 0.03 0.45
N LEU A 44 8.68 1.19 1.06
CA LEU A 44 7.87 1.69 2.15
C LEU A 44 7.94 3.22 2.19
N HIS A 45 6.82 3.85 2.51
CA HIS A 45 6.74 5.27 2.77
C HIS A 45 5.78 5.54 3.93
N LEU A 46 6.11 6.51 4.78
CA LEU A 46 5.26 6.96 5.88
C LEU A 46 4.58 8.29 5.53
N ALA A 47 3.28 8.37 5.81
CA ALA A 47 2.50 9.60 5.72
C ALA A 47 1.68 9.80 7.00
N PRO A 48 1.45 11.05 7.45
CA PRO A 48 0.60 11.33 8.61
C PRO A 48 -0.79 10.70 8.47
N ASP A 49 -1.39 10.34 9.61
CA ASP A 49 -2.78 9.92 9.63
C ASP A 49 -3.68 11.14 9.43
N CYS A 50 -4.74 10.98 8.63
CA CYS A 50 -5.62 12.09 8.26
C CYS A 50 -6.45 12.63 9.44
N ILE A 51 -6.61 11.82 10.50
CA ILE A 51 -7.56 12.05 11.59
C ILE A 51 -6.82 12.21 12.93
N ASN A 52 -5.88 11.30 13.21
CA ASN A 52 -5.21 11.23 14.49
C ASN A 52 -3.73 11.67 14.38
N PRO A 53 -3.37 12.88 14.87
CA PRO A 53 -2.01 13.41 14.74
C PRO A 53 -0.97 12.65 15.56
N ALA A 54 -1.39 11.80 16.51
CA ALA A 54 -0.49 10.90 17.24
C ALA A 54 -0.09 9.66 16.43
N THR A 55 -0.68 9.49 15.24
CA THR A 55 -0.46 8.33 14.38
C THR A 55 -0.06 8.71 12.96
N GLN A 56 0.44 7.72 12.25
CA GLN A 56 0.77 7.76 10.85
C GLN A 56 0.41 6.43 10.18
N THR A 57 0.45 6.45 8.87
CA THR A 57 0.18 5.32 7.99
C THR A 57 1.44 4.98 7.22
N ALA A 58 1.71 3.69 7.01
CA ALA A 58 2.71 3.25 6.05
C ALA A 58 2.03 2.71 4.80
N ILE A 59 2.54 3.09 3.63
CA ILE A 59 2.19 2.47 2.35
C ILE A 59 3.42 1.66 1.93
N PHE A 60 3.25 0.36 1.68
CA PHE A 60 4.38 -0.52 1.41
C PHE A 60 4.04 -1.65 0.44
N GLU A 61 5.06 -2.19 -0.20
CA GLU A 61 4.98 -3.34 -1.10
C GLU A 61 6.25 -4.19 -0.99
N PHE A 62 6.08 -5.49 -1.24
CA PHE A 62 7.21 -6.43 -1.37
C PHE A 62 7.32 -6.84 -2.83
N GLU A 63 8.41 -6.47 -3.48
CA GLU A 63 8.70 -6.90 -4.84
C GLU A 63 9.63 -8.11 -4.82
N PRO A 64 9.38 -9.16 -5.62
CA PRO A 64 10.33 -10.24 -5.80
C PRO A 64 11.64 -9.71 -6.38
N ARG A 65 12.77 -10.09 -5.78
CA ARG A 65 14.08 -9.79 -6.37
C ARG A 65 14.23 -10.62 -7.64
N THR A 66 14.43 -9.97 -8.78
CA THR A 66 14.83 -10.68 -9.99
C THR A 66 16.17 -11.37 -9.74
N PRO A 67 16.33 -12.67 -10.04
CA PRO A 67 17.62 -13.34 -9.93
C PRO A 67 18.65 -12.57 -10.74
N ASN A 68 19.80 -12.27 -10.13
CA ASN A 68 20.89 -11.60 -10.82
C ASN A 68 21.35 -12.53 -11.96
N PRO A 69 21.34 -12.11 -13.25
CA PRO A 69 21.67 -13.00 -14.37
C PRO A 69 23.08 -13.59 -14.30
N ARG A 70 23.95 -13.03 -13.46
CA ARG A 70 25.36 -13.42 -13.29
C ARG A 70 25.58 -14.62 -12.35
N THR A 71 24.56 -15.04 -11.60
CA THR A 71 24.62 -16.21 -10.70
C THR A 71 23.95 -17.45 -11.25
N MET A 72 23.37 -17.39 -12.46
CA MET A 72 22.91 -18.60 -13.15
C MET A 72 24.12 -19.31 -13.75
N GLU A 73 24.62 -20.34 -13.06
CA GLU A 73 25.41 -21.37 -13.73
C GLU A 73 24.57 -22.03 -14.83
N PRO A 74 25.13 -22.31 -16.01
CA PRO A 74 24.40 -22.90 -17.12
C PRO A 74 24.18 -24.40 -16.85
N HIS A 75 23.35 -24.74 -15.88
CA HIS A 75 22.89 -26.10 -15.68
C HIS A 75 21.61 -26.33 -16.49
N ALA A 76 21.78 -27.23 -17.46
CA ALA A 76 20.81 -27.81 -18.37
C ALA A 76 19.33 -27.65 -17.96
N LEU A 77 18.60 -26.88 -18.76
CA LEU A 77 17.14 -26.88 -18.81
C LEU A 77 16.64 -28.29 -19.13
N GLU A 78 16.17 -29.02 -18.13
CA GLU A 78 15.22 -30.10 -18.37
C GLU A 78 13.84 -29.46 -18.67
N PRO A 79 13.24 -29.74 -19.85
CA PRO A 79 11.94 -29.19 -20.20
C PRO A 79 10.86 -29.95 -19.41
N GLY A 80 10.37 -29.34 -18.32
CA GLY A 80 9.20 -29.87 -17.59
C GLY A 80 9.20 -29.66 -16.08
N ALA A 81 10.29 -29.18 -15.48
CA ALA A 81 10.28 -28.78 -14.08
C ALA A 81 9.75 -27.35 -13.95
N SER A 82 8.47 -27.20 -13.64
CA SER A 82 7.98 -25.93 -13.07
C SER A 82 8.76 -25.68 -11.78
N GLU A 83 9.57 -24.61 -11.77
CA GLU A 83 10.26 -24.13 -10.57
C GLU A 83 9.28 -24.11 -9.39
N PRO A 84 9.68 -24.52 -8.19
CA PRO A 84 8.82 -24.45 -7.02
C PRO A 84 8.41 -22.99 -6.83
N GLY A 85 7.16 -22.69 -7.20
CA GLY A 85 6.66 -21.33 -7.31
C GLY A 85 6.77 -20.63 -5.97
N LEU A 86 7.74 -19.71 -5.87
CA LEU A 86 7.76 -18.77 -4.77
C LEU A 86 6.40 -18.04 -4.78
N SER A 87 5.76 -17.97 -3.62
CA SER A 87 4.50 -17.21 -3.53
C SER A 87 4.74 -15.78 -4.01
N GLU A 88 3.80 -15.19 -4.75
CA GLU A 88 3.87 -13.78 -5.19
C GLU A 88 3.95 -12.81 -4.00
N LEU A 89 3.69 -13.26 -2.76
CA LEU A 89 3.69 -12.45 -1.55
C LEU A 89 4.31 -13.17 -0.35
N PRO A 90 4.93 -12.45 0.58
CA PRO A 90 5.31 -12.97 1.89
C PRO A 90 4.16 -13.66 2.63
N LEU A 91 4.45 -14.74 3.35
CA LEU A 91 3.48 -15.57 4.06
C LEU A 91 2.54 -14.77 4.96
N PHE A 92 3.07 -13.79 5.70
CA PHE A 92 2.29 -12.98 6.64
C PHE A 92 1.28 -12.02 5.95
N LEU A 93 1.38 -11.83 4.63
CA LEU A 93 0.50 -10.99 3.82
C LEU A 93 -0.50 -11.82 3.00
N GLN A 94 -0.40 -13.15 3.02
CA GLN A 94 -1.33 -14.03 2.31
C GLN A 94 -2.69 -14.13 3.05
N THR A 95 -2.70 -13.90 4.36
CA THR A 95 -3.92 -13.86 5.18
C THR A 95 -4.76 -12.62 4.89
N LYS A 96 -6.08 -12.72 5.07
CA LYS A 96 -7.03 -11.61 4.82
C LYS A 96 -6.94 -10.50 5.86
N GLU A 97 -6.59 -10.86 7.08
CA GLU A 97 -6.50 -9.96 8.21
C GLU A 97 -5.13 -10.16 8.82
N THR A 98 -4.31 -9.11 8.75
CA THR A 98 -2.96 -9.15 9.30
C THR A 98 -2.83 -7.99 10.28
N PHE A 99 -2.55 -8.33 11.53
CA PHE A 99 -2.31 -7.39 12.60
C PHE A 99 -0.91 -7.64 13.16
N LEU A 100 -0.23 -6.56 13.54
CA LEU A 100 1.04 -6.64 14.25
C LEU A 100 1.03 -5.72 15.45
N LEU A 101 1.79 -6.10 16.48
CA LEU A 101 2.02 -5.26 17.66
C LEU A 101 3.31 -4.46 17.44
N HIS A 102 3.24 -3.15 17.62
CA HIS A 102 4.40 -2.24 17.60
C HIS A 102 4.19 -1.11 18.60
N ARG A 103 5.15 -0.89 19.51
CA ARG A 103 5.06 0.15 20.58
C ARG A 103 3.71 0.16 21.31
N ASP A 104 3.28 -1.01 21.79
CA ASP A 104 2.01 -1.23 22.49
C ASP A 104 0.75 -0.84 21.69
N ARG A 105 0.86 -0.71 20.37
CA ARG A 105 -0.24 -0.43 19.45
C ARG A 105 -0.47 -1.60 18.51
N VAL A 106 -1.75 -1.89 18.29
CA VAL A 106 -2.18 -2.82 17.24
C VAL A 106 -2.18 -2.06 15.91
N VAL A 107 -1.25 -2.43 15.04
CA VAL A 107 -1.15 -1.94 13.66
C VAL A 107 -1.90 -2.92 12.76
N ALA A 108 -2.87 -2.42 12.02
CA ALA A 108 -3.64 -3.21 11.07
C ALA A 108 -3.06 -3.04 9.66
N ILE A 109 -2.88 -4.15 8.95
CA ILE A 109 -2.49 -4.17 7.54
C ILE A 109 -3.75 -4.33 6.70
N ASP A 110 -3.97 -3.37 5.83
CA ASP A 110 -5.13 -3.25 4.96
C ASP A 110 -4.69 -3.23 3.50
N ALA A 111 -5.13 -4.22 2.73
CA ALA A 111 -4.90 -4.31 1.30
C ALA A 111 -6.01 -3.63 0.48
N ASP A 112 -7.16 -3.32 1.08
CA ASP A 112 -8.31 -2.71 0.38
C ASP A 112 -8.33 -1.17 0.55
N PHE A 113 -7.41 -0.59 1.35
CA PHE A 113 -7.26 0.85 1.58
C PHE A 113 -8.55 1.56 2.04
N LEU A 114 -9.35 0.93 2.90
CA LEU A 114 -10.66 1.43 3.32
C LEU A 114 -10.57 2.75 4.12
N GLY A 115 -11.37 3.75 3.75
CA GLY A 115 -11.33 5.08 4.35
C GLY A 115 -10.26 5.98 3.72
N LEU A 116 -9.93 7.08 4.40
CA LEU A 116 -8.96 8.05 3.91
C LEU A 116 -7.53 7.58 4.11
N THR A 117 -6.68 7.82 3.11
CA THR A 117 -5.23 7.59 3.18
C THR A 117 -4.51 8.80 2.61
N GLN A 118 -3.82 9.55 3.46
CA GLN A 118 -2.89 10.59 3.02
C GLN A 118 -1.67 9.96 2.36
N LEU A 119 -1.22 10.56 1.26
CA LEU A 119 -0.19 9.95 0.41
C LEU A 119 1.24 10.41 0.74
N TYR A 120 1.39 11.61 1.29
CA TYR A 120 2.67 12.21 1.65
C TYR A 120 2.49 13.27 2.75
N PRO A 121 3.51 13.58 3.57
CA PRO A 121 3.43 14.60 4.60
C PRO A 121 3.28 16.01 4.01
N VAL A 122 2.41 16.81 4.64
CA VAL A 122 2.25 18.25 4.41
C VAL A 122 2.15 18.89 5.79
N GLU A 123 2.86 19.99 6.01
CA GLU A 123 2.81 20.68 7.30
C GLU A 123 1.38 21.19 7.58
N PRO A 124 0.75 20.85 8.73
CA PRO A 124 -0.65 21.18 8.98
C PRO A 124 -0.99 22.67 8.86
N SER A 125 -0.05 23.56 9.21
CA SER A 125 -0.21 25.01 9.09
C SER A 125 -0.13 25.53 7.66
N GLU A 126 0.39 24.74 6.73
CA GLU A 126 0.55 25.09 5.32
C GLU A 126 -0.54 24.49 4.42
N ILE A 127 -1.38 23.59 4.94
CA ILE A 127 -2.45 22.96 4.16
C ILE A 127 -3.44 24.02 3.70
N LYS A 128 -3.53 24.22 2.39
CA LYS A 128 -4.47 25.18 1.78
C LYS A 128 -5.76 24.51 1.29
N ILE A 129 -5.63 23.27 0.81
CA ILE A 129 -6.68 22.54 0.11
C ILE A 129 -6.50 21.04 0.40
N ASP A 130 -7.61 20.36 0.64
CA ASP A 130 -7.68 18.91 0.64
C ASP A 130 -8.06 18.39 -0.75
N ILE A 131 -7.24 17.49 -1.30
CA ILE A 131 -7.52 16.80 -2.55
C ILE A 131 -7.83 15.35 -2.20
N VAL A 132 -9.08 14.92 -2.41
CA VAL A 132 -9.48 13.52 -2.16
C VAL A 132 -9.79 12.82 -3.48
N ALA A 133 -8.98 11.82 -3.81
CA ALA A 133 -9.10 11.03 -5.02
C ALA A 133 -9.99 9.81 -4.80
N LEU A 134 -11.07 9.73 -5.60
CA LEU A 134 -12.06 8.65 -5.56
C LEU A 134 -11.76 7.63 -6.67
N PRO A 135 -11.52 6.35 -6.35
CA PRO A 135 -11.38 5.33 -7.37
C PRO A 135 -12.73 5.05 -8.03
N VAL A 136 -12.69 4.62 -9.29
CA VAL A 136 -13.90 4.13 -9.98
C VAL A 136 -14.38 2.81 -9.35
N PRO A 137 -15.67 2.46 -9.50
CA PRO A 137 -16.16 1.18 -9.01
C PRO A 137 -15.36 -0.01 -9.57
N ASN A 138 -15.20 -1.06 -8.76
CA ASN A 138 -14.34 -2.22 -8.99
C ASN A 138 -12.83 -1.95 -9.18
N ALA A 139 -12.34 -0.72 -9.02
CA ALA A 139 -10.91 -0.41 -9.05
C ALA A 139 -10.30 -0.45 -7.64
N HIS A 140 -8.98 -0.71 -7.58
CA HIS A 140 -8.21 -0.68 -6.34
C HIS A 140 -7.84 0.77 -6.00
N PRO A 141 -8.11 1.29 -4.78
CA PRO A 141 -7.96 2.71 -4.47
C PRO A 141 -6.57 3.29 -4.76
N TYR A 142 -5.52 2.58 -4.35
CA TYR A 142 -4.14 2.98 -4.62
C TYR A 142 -3.74 2.81 -6.09
N ARG A 143 -3.84 1.59 -6.63
CA ARG A 143 -3.41 1.24 -7.99
C ARG A 143 -4.14 1.98 -9.12
N THR A 144 -5.33 2.54 -8.88
CA THR A 144 -6.02 3.41 -9.86
C THR A 144 -5.14 4.58 -10.33
N TRP A 145 -4.21 5.01 -9.47
CA TRP A 145 -3.37 6.17 -9.69
C TRP A 145 -1.88 5.81 -9.80
N ALA A 146 -1.54 4.53 -9.75
CA ALA A 146 -0.18 4.05 -9.90
C ALA A 146 0.07 3.63 -11.35
N ASN A 147 1.22 4.00 -11.89
CA ASN A 147 1.68 3.43 -13.15
C ASN A 147 1.94 1.93 -12.97
N HIS A 148 1.68 1.15 -14.02
CA HIS A 148 2.14 -0.23 -14.06
C HIS A 148 3.66 -0.26 -14.13
N VAL A 149 4.30 -1.02 -13.25
CA VAL A 149 5.73 -1.32 -13.33
C VAL A 149 6.00 -1.95 -14.70
N VAL A 150 6.89 -1.34 -15.47
CA VAL A 150 7.39 -1.94 -16.71
C VAL A 150 8.49 -2.91 -16.31
N PRO A 151 8.40 -4.21 -16.66
CA PRO A 151 9.49 -5.15 -16.38
C PRO A 151 10.80 -4.60 -16.96
N ASN A 152 11.86 -4.58 -16.14
CA ASN A 152 13.22 -4.09 -16.46
C ASN A 152 13.48 -2.58 -16.32
N MET A 153 12.61 -1.81 -15.65
CA MET A 153 12.99 -0.49 -15.11
C MET A 153 13.11 -0.58 -13.59
N GLU A 154 14.21 -0.07 -13.03
CA GLU A 154 14.55 -0.06 -11.59
C GLU A 154 13.62 0.81 -10.72
N ASN A 155 12.39 1.07 -11.16
CA ASN A 155 11.48 1.98 -10.49
C ASN A 155 10.24 1.25 -9.96
N VAL A 156 10.12 1.28 -8.62
CA VAL A 156 8.89 1.17 -7.84
C VAL A 156 7.71 1.78 -8.58
N ALA A 157 6.52 1.16 -8.51
CA ALA A 157 5.30 1.70 -9.09
C ALA A 157 5.07 3.16 -8.66
N GLN A 158 5.34 4.10 -9.55
CA GLN A 158 5.16 5.52 -9.26
C GLN A 158 3.67 5.85 -9.30
N MET A 159 3.19 6.49 -8.23
CA MET A 159 1.82 6.97 -8.12
C MET A 159 1.77 8.45 -8.43
N TRP A 160 1.02 8.85 -9.46
CA TRP A 160 1.05 10.24 -9.95
C TRP A 160 0.68 11.25 -8.84
N LEU A 161 -0.35 10.94 -8.05
CA LEU A 161 -0.80 11.77 -6.93
C LEU A 161 0.26 11.91 -5.84
N ARG A 162 1.01 10.84 -5.55
CA ARG A 162 2.01 10.84 -4.48
C ARG A 162 3.33 11.43 -4.92
N ASP A 163 3.86 10.94 -6.04
CA ASP A 163 5.26 11.11 -6.41
C ASP A 163 5.54 12.36 -7.25
N PHE A 164 4.47 13.02 -7.75
CA PHE A 164 4.57 14.22 -8.58
C PHE A 164 3.92 15.46 -7.93
N LEU A 165 2.72 15.34 -7.33
CA LEU A 165 2.07 16.52 -6.71
C LEU A 165 2.87 17.10 -5.54
N CYS A 166 3.54 16.25 -4.75
CA CYS A 166 4.42 16.71 -3.66
C CYS A 166 5.65 17.50 -4.14
N LYS A 167 5.97 17.44 -5.44
CA LYS A 167 7.10 18.15 -6.06
C LYS A 167 6.67 19.39 -6.83
N ASP A 168 5.37 19.59 -7.05
CA ASP A 168 4.84 20.76 -7.74
C ASP A 168 4.97 22.01 -6.86
N ASP A 169 5.35 23.14 -7.46
CA ASP A 169 5.61 24.38 -6.71
C ASP A 169 4.38 24.93 -5.97
N ASN A 170 3.18 24.67 -6.49
CA ASN A 170 1.94 25.16 -5.94
C ASN A 170 1.17 24.07 -5.20
N LEU A 171 1.15 22.84 -5.74
CA LEU A 171 0.33 21.74 -5.22
C LEU A 171 1.00 20.94 -4.09
N LYS A 172 2.29 21.14 -3.81
CA LYS A 172 2.97 20.51 -2.67
C LYS A 172 2.36 20.86 -1.30
N TYR A 173 1.62 21.96 -1.22
CA TYR A 173 0.90 22.41 -0.02
C TYR A 173 -0.53 21.87 0.09
N CYS A 174 -0.96 21.02 -0.85
CA CYS A 174 -2.25 20.34 -0.78
C CYS A 174 -2.09 19.02 -0.04
N ARG A 175 -2.93 18.78 0.98
CA ARG A 175 -3.05 17.46 1.60
C ARG A 175 -3.80 16.57 0.62
N THR A 176 -3.07 15.66 -0.02
CA THR A 176 -3.64 14.74 -1.01
C THR A 176 -3.89 13.37 -0.38
N MET A 177 -5.10 12.88 -0.58
CA MET A 177 -5.61 11.63 -0.03
C MET A 177 -6.25 10.77 -1.12
N ILE A 178 -6.23 9.45 -0.94
CA ILE A 178 -7.16 8.54 -1.62
C ILE A 178 -8.25 8.10 -0.64
N PHE A 179 -9.43 7.81 -1.16
CA PHE A 179 -10.51 7.23 -0.38
C PHE A 179 -10.87 5.86 -0.91
N GLY A 180 -10.62 4.82 -0.11
CA GLY A 180 -11.06 3.47 -0.45
C GLY A 180 -12.42 3.16 0.16
N TYR A 181 -13.27 2.54 -0.64
CA TYR A 181 -14.57 2.04 -0.20
C TYR A 181 -14.83 0.69 -0.83
N ARG A 182 -15.81 -0.06 -0.32
CA ARG A 182 -16.13 -1.37 -0.85
C ARG A 182 -16.80 -1.23 -2.22
N THR A 183 -15.98 -1.31 -3.28
CA THR A 183 -16.43 -1.16 -4.66
C THR A 183 -16.93 -2.46 -5.31
N LYS A 184 -16.65 -3.62 -4.70
CA LYS A 184 -17.03 -4.94 -5.22
C LYS A 184 -18.53 -5.15 -5.04
N TYR A 185 -19.29 -4.94 -6.12
CA TYR A 185 -20.70 -5.33 -6.21
C TYR A 185 -20.82 -6.84 -6.00
N ARG A 186 -21.20 -7.26 -4.79
CA ARG A 186 -21.65 -8.64 -4.58
C ARG A 186 -23.12 -8.69 -4.98
N PRO A 187 -23.57 -9.69 -5.75
CA PRO A 187 -24.96 -9.80 -6.19
C PRO A 187 -25.99 -10.00 -5.07
N LYS A 188 -25.58 -9.96 -3.79
CA LYS A 188 -26.44 -10.10 -2.60
C LYS A 188 -26.22 -9.01 -1.54
N THR A 189 -25.35 -8.05 -1.79
CA THR A 189 -25.02 -6.98 -0.85
C THR A 189 -24.57 -5.79 -1.68
N GLU A 190 -25.55 -5.16 -2.30
CA GLU A 190 -25.41 -3.81 -2.82
C GLU A 190 -25.21 -2.92 -1.59
N LEU A 191 -24.03 -2.33 -1.42
CA LEU A 191 -23.94 -1.07 -0.69
C LEU A 191 -24.52 -0.04 -1.67
N PRO A 192 -25.68 0.56 -1.39
CA PRO A 192 -26.19 1.67 -2.18
C PRO A 192 -25.11 2.74 -2.29
N ILE A 193 -25.07 3.43 -3.43
CA ILE A 193 -24.15 4.55 -3.63
C ILE A 193 -24.28 5.62 -2.53
N GLU A 194 -25.47 5.73 -1.95
CA GLU A 194 -25.81 6.58 -0.81
C GLU A 194 -25.01 6.20 0.45
N ASP A 195 -24.86 4.90 0.75
CA ASP A 195 -24.07 4.44 1.90
C ASP A 195 -22.58 4.72 1.68
N ALA A 196 -22.07 4.57 0.44
CA ALA A 196 -20.70 4.93 0.11
C ALA A 196 -20.47 6.45 0.23
N ALA A 197 -21.44 7.26 -0.18
CA ALA A 197 -21.40 8.72 -0.03
C ALA A 197 -21.47 9.14 1.44
N ASN A 198 -22.34 8.53 2.24
CA ASN A 198 -22.44 8.78 3.67
C ASN A 198 -21.13 8.39 4.38
N TYR A 199 -20.57 7.23 4.07
CA TYR A 199 -19.27 6.80 4.61
C TYR A 199 -18.15 7.78 4.23
N PHE A 200 -18.13 8.27 3.00
CA PHE A 200 -17.18 9.29 2.56
C PHE A 200 -17.32 10.59 3.36
N LEU A 201 -18.55 11.09 3.53
CA LEU A 201 -18.81 12.30 4.31
C LEU A 201 -18.45 12.11 5.79
N GLU A 202 -18.73 10.95 6.37
CA GLU A 202 -18.32 10.61 7.73
C GLU A 202 -16.81 10.62 7.91
N GLU A 203 -16.05 10.07 6.95
CA GLU A 203 -14.58 10.05 7.01
C GLU A 203 -13.99 11.46 6.85
N ILE A 204 -14.51 12.27 5.92
CA ILE A 204 -14.05 13.67 5.75
C ILE A 204 -14.34 14.51 6.99
N ASN A 205 -15.49 14.32 7.64
CA ASN A 205 -15.85 15.08 8.85
C ASN A 205 -14.95 14.78 10.07
N LYS A 206 -14.09 13.75 10.00
CA LYS A 206 -13.10 13.43 11.04
C LYS A 206 -11.76 14.16 10.83
N CYS A 207 -11.54 14.75 9.66
CA CYS A 207 -10.26 15.29 9.19
C CYS A 207 -10.05 16.79 9.40
#